data_AF-A0A4Y3R2U5-F1
#
_entry.id   AF-A0A4Y3R2U5-F1
#
_cell.length_a   1.000
_cell.length_b   1.000
_cell.length_c   1.000
_cell.angle_alpha   90.00
_cell.angle_beta   90.00
_cell.angle_gamma   90.00
#
_symmetry.space_group_name_H-M   'P 1'
#
loop_
_entity.id
_entity.type
_entity.pdbx_description
1 polymer ?
#
loop_
_entity_poly.entity_id
_entity_poly.type
_entity_poly.pdbx_seq_one_letter_code
_entity_poly.pdbx_strand_id
1 'polypeptide(L)'
;MSGPQSPSPDGKLDVTPSTLYGVSGEVAAYQGIFHKGGNSFLAELARYPDCGGYGSSATAFAAAYKEVGERFMDVWAKCVVGVGGAAVGFTVTANNFAKADAATNPSGPPPSERPPPTVIEKAPDYRAVTDLSWGDWDDGQSVWQAALEGLEGVALAVLRPLLEEACRWGKAAEILPLPDYQGLDSLSKVWQLSPMATIGTVDGGLTNSLARITDQSNSEWQTAMRKFCGSLWGTTAWGKRRDGYQWHHY
;
A
#
# COMPACT_ATOMS: atom_id res chain seq x y z
N MET A 1 -23.39 30.90 -15.55
CA MET A 1 -22.73 29.86 -14.73
C MET A 1 -21.39 30.44 -14.32
N SER A 2 -21.25 30.81 -13.05
CA SER A 2 -20.10 31.54 -12.52
C SER A 2 -18.94 30.56 -12.32
N GLY A 3 -17.76 30.89 -12.87
CA GLY A 3 -16.54 30.07 -12.73
C GLY A 3 -15.99 30.08 -11.30
N PRO A 4 -15.05 29.18 -10.98
CA PRO A 4 -14.43 29.11 -9.66
C PRO A 4 -13.70 30.42 -9.34
N GLN A 5 -13.98 30.99 -8.15
CA GLN A 5 -13.35 32.22 -7.68
C GLN A 5 -11.87 31.98 -7.37
N SER A 6 -11.01 32.85 -7.91
CA SER A 6 -9.59 32.91 -7.56
C SER A 6 -9.41 33.28 -6.07
N PRO A 7 -8.38 32.75 -5.38
CA PRO A 7 -8.10 33.08 -3.99
C PRO A 7 -7.83 34.59 -3.83
N SER A 8 -8.34 35.17 -2.74
CA SER A 8 -8.27 36.61 -2.47
C SER A 8 -6.81 37.06 -2.21
N PRO A 9 -6.37 38.21 -2.74
CA PRO A 9 -4.99 38.70 -2.61
C PRO A 9 -4.63 39.27 -1.23
N ASP A 10 -5.60 39.40 -0.33
CA ASP A 10 -5.35 39.76 1.07
C ASP A 10 -4.91 38.51 1.81
N GLY A 11 -3.70 38.49 2.39
CA GLY A 11 -3.04 37.36 3.06
C GLY A 11 -3.76 36.75 4.29
N LYS A 12 -5.07 36.53 4.21
CA LYS A 12 -5.84 35.66 5.07
C LYS A 12 -5.62 34.23 4.63
N LEU A 13 -5.26 33.37 5.58
CA LEU A 13 -5.36 31.94 5.39
C LEU A 13 -6.84 31.63 5.13
N ASP A 14 -7.27 31.48 3.87
CA ASP A 14 -8.69 31.29 3.50
C ASP A 14 -9.21 29.88 3.86
N VAL A 15 -8.47 29.18 4.72
CA VAL A 15 -8.75 27.83 5.19
C VAL A 15 -9.51 27.93 6.52
N THR A 16 -10.82 27.74 6.46
CA THR A 16 -11.68 27.72 7.65
C THR A 16 -11.64 26.37 8.38
N PRO A 17 -11.95 26.31 9.69
CA PRO A 17 -12.12 25.05 10.41
C PRO A 17 -13.12 24.10 9.72
N SER A 18 -14.22 24.62 9.16
CA SER A 18 -15.19 23.83 8.40
C SER A 18 -14.57 23.15 7.18
N THR A 19 -13.71 23.85 6.43
CA THR A 19 -13.02 23.27 5.28
C THR A 19 -12.10 22.13 5.72
N LEU A 20 -11.37 22.31 6.82
CA LEU A 20 -10.48 21.29 7.38
C LEU A 20 -11.23 20.07 7.91
N TYR A 21 -12.38 20.25 8.57
CA TYR A 21 -13.23 19.12 8.97
C TYR A 21 -13.73 18.34 7.75
N GLY A 22 -14.06 19.01 6.65
CA GLY A 22 -14.44 18.36 5.39
C GLY A 22 -13.29 17.53 4.82
N VAL A 23 -12.10 18.11 4.69
CA VAL A 23 -10.89 17.42 4.22
C VAL A 23 -10.55 16.22 5.12
N SER A 24 -10.63 16.39 6.44
CA SER A 24 -10.42 15.31 7.41
C SER A 24 -11.33 14.11 7.14
N GLY A 25 -12.64 14.33 6.95
CA GLY A 25 -13.60 13.27 6.68
C GLY A 25 -13.32 12.54 5.36
N GLU A 26 -12.92 13.27 4.31
CA GLU A 26 -12.59 12.68 3.02
C GLU A 26 -11.29 11.86 3.07
N VAL A 27 -10.24 12.39 3.70
CA VAL A 27 -8.98 11.67 3.90
C VAL A 27 -9.21 10.38 4.70
N ALA A 28 -10.05 10.42 5.74
CA ALA A 28 -10.46 9.23 6.48
C ALA A 28 -11.18 8.20 5.60
N ALA A 29 -12.05 8.63 4.69
CA ALA A 29 -12.72 7.73 3.75
C ALA A 29 -11.73 7.03 2.80
N TYR A 30 -10.71 7.76 2.32
CA TYR A 30 -9.66 7.18 1.47
C TYR A 30 -8.77 6.17 2.20
N GLN A 31 -8.59 6.30 3.53
CA GLN A 31 -7.92 5.28 4.33
C GLN A 31 -8.62 3.92 4.20
N GLY A 32 -9.95 3.90 4.29
CA GLY A 32 -10.76 2.68 4.18
C GLY A 32 -10.66 2.04 2.79
N ILE A 33 -10.62 2.85 1.73
CA ILE A 33 -10.41 2.38 0.35
C ILE A 33 -9.01 1.77 0.20
N PHE A 34 -7.98 2.45 0.72
CA PHE A 34 -6.60 1.99 0.64
C PHE A 34 -6.39 0.68 1.39
N HIS A 35 -6.98 0.54 2.59
CA HIS A 35 -6.95 -0.71 3.34
C HIS A 35 -7.62 -1.87 2.59
N LYS A 36 -8.83 -1.64 2.05
CA LYS A 36 -9.55 -2.66 1.27
C LYS A 36 -8.76 -3.10 0.03
N GLY A 37 -8.12 -2.17 -0.67
CA GLY A 37 -7.31 -2.51 -1.84
C GLY A 37 -6.12 -3.40 -1.53
N GLY A 38 -5.51 -3.27 -0.33
CA GLY A 38 -4.47 -4.20 0.14
C GLY A 38 -5.00 -5.63 0.29
N ASN A 39 -6.18 -5.80 0.89
CA ASN A 39 -6.84 -7.10 1.01
C ASN A 39 -7.22 -7.68 -0.37
N SER A 40 -7.77 -6.86 -1.26
CA SER A 40 -8.11 -7.28 -2.62
C SER A 40 -6.88 -7.68 -3.43
N PHE A 41 -5.77 -6.95 -3.27
CA PHE A 41 -4.51 -7.30 -3.93
C PHE A 41 -4.02 -8.68 -3.48
N LEU A 42 -3.98 -8.93 -2.17
CA LEU A 42 -3.65 -10.25 -1.65
C LEU A 42 -4.63 -11.32 -2.15
N ALA A 43 -5.94 -11.02 -2.20
CA ALA A 43 -6.97 -11.91 -2.74
C ALA A 43 -6.65 -12.36 -4.18
N GLU A 44 -6.23 -11.43 -5.04
CA GLU A 44 -5.82 -11.76 -6.40
C GLU A 44 -4.51 -12.56 -6.46
N LEU A 45 -3.52 -12.28 -5.60
CA LEU A 45 -2.30 -13.08 -5.54
C LEU A 45 -2.57 -14.53 -5.13
N ALA A 46 -3.54 -14.77 -4.23
CA ALA A 46 -3.92 -16.11 -3.78
C ALA A 46 -4.59 -16.98 -4.84
N ARG A 47 -4.86 -16.45 -6.04
CA ARG A 47 -5.39 -17.22 -7.16
C ARG A 47 -4.30 -17.99 -7.91
N TYR A 48 -3.03 -17.75 -7.60
CA TYR A 48 -1.89 -18.32 -8.31
C TYR A 48 -0.88 -18.99 -7.35
N PRO A 49 -1.30 -19.98 -6.53
CA PRO A 49 -0.36 -20.76 -5.73
C PRO A 49 0.54 -21.62 -6.64
N ASP A 50 1.71 -22.00 -6.13
CA ASP A 50 2.57 -23.09 -6.66
C ASP A 50 3.07 -22.95 -8.11
N CYS A 51 3.08 -21.73 -8.67
CA CYS A 51 3.51 -21.51 -10.06
C CYS A 51 5.03 -21.42 -10.27
N GLY A 52 5.84 -21.50 -9.20
CA GLY A 52 7.29 -21.28 -9.23
C GLY A 52 8.14 -22.43 -9.76
N GLY A 53 7.59 -23.65 -9.87
CA GLY A 53 8.32 -24.85 -10.31
C GLY A 53 9.32 -25.39 -9.28
N TYR A 54 10.11 -26.40 -9.66
CA TYR A 54 11.05 -27.10 -8.78
C TYR A 54 12.54 -26.80 -9.09
N GLY A 55 13.39 -26.89 -8.06
CA GLY A 55 14.84 -26.72 -8.16
C GLY A 55 15.38 -25.46 -7.47
N SER A 56 16.69 -25.39 -7.26
CA SER A 56 17.33 -24.35 -6.42
C SER A 56 17.10 -22.93 -6.91
N SER A 57 17.08 -22.69 -8.23
CA SER A 57 16.77 -21.38 -8.81
C SER A 57 15.31 -20.99 -8.61
N ALA A 58 14.37 -21.93 -8.75
CA ALA A 58 12.94 -21.70 -8.52
C ALA A 58 12.67 -21.40 -7.04
N THR A 59 13.27 -22.17 -6.12
CA THR A 59 13.19 -21.92 -4.68
C THR A 59 13.77 -20.55 -4.30
N ALA A 60 14.93 -20.17 -4.85
CA ALA A 60 15.52 -18.87 -4.59
C ALA A 60 14.64 -17.71 -5.09
N PHE A 61 14.00 -17.87 -6.25
CA PHE A 61 13.05 -16.90 -6.78
C PHE A 61 11.79 -16.79 -5.90
N ALA A 62 11.17 -17.92 -5.53
CA ALA A 62 9.99 -17.93 -4.67
C ALA A 62 10.28 -17.28 -3.30
N ALA A 63 11.44 -17.56 -2.70
CA ALA A 63 11.88 -16.93 -1.46
C ALA A 63 12.02 -15.41 -1.60
N ALA A 64 12.71 -14.94 -2.66
CA ALA A 64 12.86 -13.50 -2.92
C ALA A 64 11.53 -12.81 -3.21
N TYR A 65 10.64 -13.47 -3.95
CA TYR A 65 9.28 -13.01 -4.21
C TYR A 65 8.50 -12.80 -2.91
N LYS A 66 8.50 -13.80 -2.02
CA LYS A 66 7.80 -13.75 -0.74
C LYS A 66 8.35 -12.65 0.14
N GLU A 67 9.68 -12.55 0.24
CA GLU A 67 10.38 -11.52 1.00
C GLU A 67 10.03 -10.10 0.52
N VAL A 68 10.04 -9.86 -0.80
CA VAL A 68 9.64 -8.56 -1.38
C VAL A 68 8.15 -8.30 -1.16
N GLY A 69 7.32 -9.32 -1.35
CA GLY A 69 5.88 -9.22 -1.18
C GLY A 69 5.46 -8.83 0.22
N GLU A 70 6.02 -9.49 1.23
CA GLU A 70 5.76 -9.20 2.65
C GLU A 70 6.19 -7.77 3.01
N ARG A 71 7.34 -7.32 2.49
CA ARG A 71 7.81 -5.94 2.70
C ARG A 71 6.93 -4.91 2.02
N PHE A 72 6.45 -5.20 0.82
CA PHE A 72 5.48 -4.35 0.14
C PHE A 72 4.20 -4.20 0.98
N MET A 73 3.69 -5.29 1.53
CA MET A 73 2.49 -5.26 2.38
C MET A 73 2.71 -4.57 3.73
N ASP A 74 3.89 -4.70 4.34
CA ASP A 74 4.27 -3.93 5.54
C ASP A 74 4.29 -2.42 5.28
N VAL A 75 4.86 -1.99 4.14
CA VAL A 75 4.83 -0.59 3.72
C VAL A 75 3.39 -0.14 3.47
N TRP A 76 2.59 -0.94 2.78
CA TRP A 76 1.18 -0.65 2.55
C TRP A 76 0.41 -0.45 3.87
N ALA A 77 0.61 -1.33 4.85
CA ALA A 77 -0.01 -1.26 6.17
C ALA A 77 0.37 0.03 6.91
N LYS A 78 1.64 0.42 6.85
CA LYS A 78 2.12 1.69 7.43
C LYS A 78 1.52 2.90 6.73
N CYS A 79 1.40 2.86 5.40
CA CYS A 79 0.74 3.91 4.63
C CYS A 79 -0.74 4.06 4.99
N VAL A 80 -1.48 2.97 5.25
CA VAL A 80 -2.85 3.03 5.78
C VAL A 80 -2.90 3.85 7.07
N VAL A 81 -2.01 3.58 8.03
CA VAL A 81 -1.96 4.37 9.28
C VAL A 81 -1.60 5.83 9.01
N GLY A 82 -0.67 6.08 8.08
CA GLY A 82 -0.29 7.44 7.68
C GLY A 82 -1.46 8.27 7.15
N VAL A 83 -2.32 7.69 6.31
CA VAL A 83 -3.53 8.36 5.80
C VAL A 83 -4.50 8.69 6.96
N GLY A 84 -4.71 7.75 7.88
CA GLY A 84 -5.55 7.98 9.07
C GLY A 84 -4.99 9.07 9.98
N GLY A 85 -3.68 9.06 10.22
CA GLY A 85 -2.99 10.09 10.99
C GLY A 85 -3.14 11.48 10.38
N ALA A 86 -3.09 11.58 9.04
CA ALA A 86 -3.36 12.85 8.35
C ALA A 86 -4.80 13.33 8.57
N ALA A 87 -5.80 12.43 8.48
CA ALA A 87 -7.20 12.77 8.74
C ALA A 87 -7.40 13.31 10.16
N VAL A 88 -6.82 12.65 11.17
CA VAL A 88 -6.85 13.11 12.57
C VAL A 88 -6.14 14.47 12.71
N GLY A 89 -4.98 14.63 12.07
CA GLY A 89 -4.22 15.89 12.07
C GLY A 89 -5.03 17.08 11.54
N PHE A 90 -5.83 16.88 10.49
CA PHE A 90 -6.73 17.93 9.99
C PHE A 90 -7.81 18.32 11.01
N THR A 91 -8.43 17.37 11.72
CA THR A 91 -9.40 17.70 12.78
C THR A 91 -8.76 18.43 13.93
N VAL A 92 -7.59 17.97 14.40
CA VAL A 92 -6.86 18.61 15.50
C VAL A 92 -6.49 20.04 15.12
N THR A 93 -6.05 20.26 13.88
CA THR A 93 -5.72 21.58 13.36
C THR A 93 -6.96 22.48 13.32
N ALA A 94 -8.10 21.97 12.85
CA ALA A 94 -9.37 22.68 12.82
C ALA A 94 -9.86 23.08 14.24
N ASN A 95 -9.77 22.15 15.20
CA ASN A 95 -10.12 22.42 16.60
C ASN A 95 -9.21 23.51 17.19
N ASN A 96 -7.91 23.48 16.89
CA ASN A 96 -6.96 24.49 17.35
C ASN A 96 -7.25 25.87 16.73
N PHE A 97 -7.61 25.93 15.45
CA PHE A 97 -8.04 27.18 14.82
C PHE A 97 -9.32 27.73 15.45
N ALA A 98 -10.32 26.88 15.72
CA ALA A 98 -11.55 27.31 16.39
C ALA A 98 -11.28 27.88 17.78
N LYS A 99 -10.37 27.26 18.55
CA LYS A 99 -9.93 27.78 19.86
C LYS A 99 -9.21 29.11 19.76
N ALA A 100 -8.29 29.23 18.81
CA ALA A 100 -7.54 30.45 18.60
C ALA A 100 -8.46 31.62 18.24
N ASP A 101 -9.42 31.39 17.33
CA ASP A 101 -10.40 32.39 16.91
C ASP A 101 -11.28 32.85 18.09
N ALA A 102 -11.81 31.90 18.88
CA ALA A 102 -12.59 32.21 20.09
C ALA A 102 -11.77 32.97 21.16
N ALA A 103 -10.48 32.66 21.31
CA ALA A 103 -9.60 33.38 22.21
C ALA A 103 -9.33 34.82 21.75
N THR A 104 -9.28 35.06 20.43
CA THR A 104 -9.12 36.41 19.87
C THR A 104 -10.42 37.22 19.81
N ASN A 105 -11.57 36.57 19.93
CA ASN A 105 -12.88 37.23 20.01
C ASN A 105 -13.71 36.69 21.21
N PRO A 106 -13.41 37.13 22.45
CA PRO A 106 -14.01 36.57 23.67
C PRO A 106 -15.52 36.77 23.79
N SER A 107 -16.07 37.75 23.08
CA SER A 107 -17.52 38.03 23.02
C SER A 107 -18.24 37.22 21.94
N GLY A 108 -17.48 36.45 21.15
CA GLY A 108 -17.98 35.60 20.07
C GLY A 108 -18.59 34.28 20.56
N PRO A 109 -19.15 33.49 19.63
CA PRO A 109 -19.65 32.16 19.95
C PRO A 109 -18.51 31.25 20.45
N PRO A 110 -18.81 30.24 21.30
CA PRO A 110 -17.81 29.30 21.79
C PRO A 110 -17.20 28.49 20.63
N PRO A 111 -15.96 28.00 20.78
CA PRO A 111 -15.27 27.26 19.75
C PRO A 111 -16.05 25.99 19.36
N SER A 112 -16.30 25.81 18.06
CA SER A 112 -16.98 24.64 17.50
C SER A 112 -15.96 23.52 17.21
N GLU A 113 -15.64 22.74 18.23
CA GLU A 113 -14.76 21.58 18.13
C GLU A 113 -15.52 20.34 17.64
N ARG A 114 -14.80 19.45 16.93
CA ARG A 114 -15.30 18.13 16.53
C ARG A 114 -14.37 17.02 17.00
N PRO A 115 -14.91 15.83 17.33
CA PRO A 115 -14.07 14.68 17.59
C PRO A 115 -13.30 14.28 16.32
N PRO A 116 -12.06 13.76 16.44
CA PRO A 116 -11.34 13.16 15.33
C PRO A 116 -12.15 12.05 14.65
N PRO A 117 -12.00 11.84 13.33
CA PRO A 117 -12.64 10.74 12.64
C PRO A 117 -12.13 9.40 13.19
N THR A 118 -13.00 8.39 13.17
CA THR A 118 -12.58 7.02 13.43
C THR A 118 -11.68 6.54 12.29
N VAL A 119 -10.45 6.17 12.62
CA VAL A 119 -9.42 5.75 11.65
C VAL A 119 -8.78 4.44 12.08
N ILE A 120 -8.09 3.78 11.16
CA ILE A 120 -7.24 2.64 11.45
C ILE A 120 -5.92 3.17 12.04
N GLU A 121 -5.76 3.06 13.37
CA GLU A 121 -4.60 3.59 14.09
C GLU A 121 -3.42 2.61 14.16
N LYS A 122 -3.71 1.30 14.11
CA LYS A 122 -2.71 0.25 14.10
C LYS A 122 -2.50 -0.25 12.66
N ALA A 123 -1.24 -0.48 12.29
CA ALA A 123 -0.92 -1.09 11.01
C ALA A 123 -1.75 -2.38 10.83
N PRO A 124 -2.52 -2.51 9.74
CA PRO A 124 -3.27 -3.73 9.46
C PRO A 124 -2.36 -4.95 9.47
N ASP A 125 -2.81 -6.00 10.13
CA ASP A 125 -2.17 -7.31 10.05
C ASP A 125 -2.69 -8.01 8.81
N TYR A 126 -2.01 -7.77 7.69
CA TYR A 126 -2.35 -8.42 6.43
C TYR A 126 -1.91 -9.88 6.46
N ARG A 127 -2.71 -10.75 5.82
CA ARG A 127 -2.29 -12.14 5.60
C ARG A 127 -0.99 -12.20 4.80
N ALA A 128 -0.27 -13.31 4.96
CA ALA A 128 0.95 -13.57 4.21
C ALA A 128 0.72 -13.53 2.70
N VAL A 129 1.74 -13.12 1.96
CA VAL A 129 1.75 -13.23 0.50
C VAL A 129 1.80 -14.71 0.14
N THR A 130 0.95 -15.11 -0.81
CA THR A 130 0.84 -16.48 -1.33
C THR A 130 2.20 -17.01 -1.72
N ASP A 131 2.55 -18.22 -1.30
CA ASP A 131 3.79 -18.84 -1.72
C ASP A 131 3.71 -19.28 -3.19
N LEU A 132 4.86 -19.23 -3.87
CA LEU A 132 5.02 -19.74 -5.23
C LEU A 132 5.75 -21.08 -5.24
N SER A 133 6.30 -21.51 -4.10
CA SER A 133 7.07 -22.74 -3.99
C SER A 133 6.21 -23.96 -4.28
N TRP A 134 6.66 -24.80 -5.21
CA TRP A 134 6.00 -26.07 -5.48
C TRP A 134 6.25 -27.08 -4.36
N GLY A 135 5.18 -27.73 -3.86
CA GLY A 135 5.26 -28.87 -2.94
C GLY A 135 4.99 -28.59 -1.45
N ASP A 136 4.49 -27.41 -1.08
CA ASP A 136 3.92 -27.18 0.25
C ASP A 136 2.42 -27.52 0.19
N TRP A 137 2.02 -28.62 0.82
CA TRP A 137 0.61 -29.02 0.94
C TRP A 137 -0.20 -27.89 1.59
N ASP A 138 -1.18 -27.35 0.86
CA ASP A 138 -2.10 -26.33 1.38
C ASP A 138 -3.56 -26.80 1.26
N ASP A 139 -4.38 -26.50 2.28
CA ASP A 139 -5.75 -27.03 2.48
C ASP A 139 -6.79 -26.53 1.43
N GLY A 140 -6.35 -25.74 0.45
CA GLY A 140 -7.17 -25.14 -0.61
C GLY A 140 -7.15 -25.88 -1.95
N GLN A 141 -6.49 -27.04 -2.04
CA GLN A 141 -6.28 -27.71 -3.32
C GLN A 141 -7.57 -28.27 -3.94
N SER A 142 -7.70 -28.09 -5.25
CA SER A 142 -8.69 -28.83 -6.04
C SER A 142 -8.38 -30.33 -5.98
N VAL A 143 -9.42 -31.18 -6.06
CA VAL A 143 -9.27 -32.66 -6.03
C VAL A 143 -8.29 -33.18 -7.08
N TRP A 144 -8.08 -32.42 -8.17
CA TRP A 144 -7.09 -32.72 -9.21
C TRP A 144 -5.65 -32.32 -8.82
N GLN A 145 -5.43 -31.22 -8.11
CA GLN A 145 -4.11 -30.83 -7.57
C GLN A 145 -3.68 -31.75 -6.43
N ALA A 146 -4.58 -32.06 -5.49
CA ALA A 146 -4.34 -33.02 -4.42
C ALA A 146 -4.09 -34.44 -4.95
N ALA A 147 -4.75 -34.82 -6.06
CA ALA A 147 -4.48 -36.08 -6.74
C ALA A 147 -3.14 -36.07 -7.49
N LEU A 148 -2.72 -34.95 -8.09
CA LEU A 148 -1.40 -34.84 -8.72
C LEU A 148 -0.29 -34.90 -7.67
N GLU A 149 -0.37 -34.13 -6.58
CA GLU A 149 0.63 -34.14 -5.51
C GLU A 149 0.67 -35.44 -4.70
N GLY A 150 -0.50 -36.02 -4.40
CA GLY A 150 -0.62 -37.28 -3.65
C GLY A 150 -0.19 -38.51 -4.47
N LEU A 151 -0.39 -38.49 -5.79
CA LEU A 151 0.09 -39.54 -6.68
C LEU A 151 1.58 -39.34 -7.03
N GLU A 152 2.08 -38.10 -7.09
CA GLU A 152 3.47 -37.77 -7.48
C GLU A 152 4.51 -37.99 -6.40
N GLY A 153 4.22 -37.96 -5.10
CA GLY A 153 5.22 -38.32 -4.09
C GLY A 153 5.75 -39.76 -4.27
N VAL A 154 4.84 -40.70 -4.54
CA VAL A 154 5.16 -42.11 -4.81
C VAL A 154 5.50 -42.33 -6.29
N ALA A 155 4.80 -41.67 -7.21
CA ALA A 155 5.05 -41.81 -8.64
C ALA A 155 6.36 -41.16 -9.07
N LEU A 156 6.77 -39.98 -8.58
CA LEU A 156 8.11 -39.42 -8.83
C LEU A 156 9.20 -40.25 -8.15
N ALA A 157 8.99 -40.74 -6.92
CA ALA A 157 10.00 -41.61 -6.28
C ALA A 157 10.25 -42.92 -7.07
N VAL A 158 9.23 -43.44 -7.76
CA VAL A 158 9.31 -44.67 -8.58
C VAL A 158 9.67 -44.37 -10.05
N LEU A 159 9.11 -43.31 -10.64
CA LEU A 159 9.33 -42.91 -12.04
C LEU A 159 10.66 -42.20 -12.24
N ARG A 160 11.18 -41.46 -11.27
CA ARG A 160 12.46 -40.74 -11.42
C ARG A 160 13.63 -41.69 -11.69
N PRO A 161 13.84 -42.79 -10.94
CA PRO A 161 14.86 -43.77 -11.30
C PRO A 161 14.52 -44.46 -12.64
N LEU A 162 13.25 -44.75 -12.93
CA LEU A 162 12.84 -45.35 -14.21
C LEU A 162 13.04 -44.42 -15.43
N LEU A 163 12.84 -43.11 -15.30
CA LEU A 163 13.01 -42.11 -16.36
C LEU A 163 14.49 -41.75 -16.56
N GLU A 164 15.28 -41.76 -15.49
CA GLU A 164 16.74 -41.66 -15.57
C GLU A 164 17.36 -42.89 -16.25
N GLU A 165 16.88 -44.09 -15.94
CA GLU A 165 17.43 -45.36 -16.41
C GLU A 165 16.90 -45.78 -17.81
N ALA A 166 15.60 -45.59 -18.07
CA ALA A 166 14.97 -45.97 -19.35
C ALA A 166 14.96 -44.86 -20.41
N CYS A 167 14.88 -43.58 -20.02
CA CYS A 167 14.79 -42.46 -20.96
C CYS A 167 16.05 -41.58 -21.02
N ARG A 168 17.10 -41.86 -20.23
CA ARG A 168 18.31 -41.02 -20.13
C ARG A 168 17.98 -39.54 -19.91
N TRP A 169 16.95 -39.25 -19.11
CA TRP A 169 16.43 -37.89 -18.94
C TRP A 169 17.39 -36.92 -18.23
N GLY A 170 18.44 -37.40 -17.57
CA GLY A 170 19.49 -36.56 -16.98
C GLY A 170 18.93 -35.39 -16.18
N LYS A 171 19.55 -34.19 -16.32
CA LYS A 171 19.15 -32.94 -15.64
C LYS A 171 17.69 -32.52 -15.84
N ALA A 172 16.95 -33.08 -16.80
CA ALA A 172 15.55 -32.74 -17.01
C ALA A 172 14.65 -33.27 -15.87
N ALA A 173 15.01 -34.38 -15.23
CA ALA A 173 14.28 -34.92 -14.08
C ALA A 173 14.54 -34.14 -12.77
N GLU A 174 15.58 -33.29 -12.73
CA GLU A 174 15.88 -32.40 -11.60
C GLU A 174 15.05 -31.11 -11.63
N ILE A 175 14.50 -30.73 -12.78
CA ILE A 175 13.84 -29.44 -13.02
C ILE A 175 12.32 -29.58 -13.11
N LEU A 176 11.80 -30.82 -13.11
CA LEU A 176 10.37 -31.08 -13.12
C LEU A 176 9.79 -31.10 -11.70
N PRO A 177 8.60 -30.51 -11.50
CA PRO A 177 7.80 -29.81 -12.52
C PRO A 177 8.34 -28.43 -12.91
N LEU A 178 8.17 -28.12 -14.20
CA LEU A 178 8.51 -26.81 -14.75
C LEU A 178 7.57 -25.72 -14.19
N PRO A 179 8.02 -24.47 -14.10
CA PRO A 179 7.17 -23.35 -13.69
C PRO A 179 5.92 -23.22 -14.58
N ASP A 180 4.78 -22.86 -13.99
CA ASP A 180 3.60 -22.49 -14.75
C ASP A 180 3.77 -21.07 -15.30
N TYR A 181 4.28 -20.98 -16.53
CA TYR A 181 4.53 -19.70 -17.19
C TYR A 181 3.28 -18.85 -17.39
N GLN A 182 2.09 -19.46 -17.53
CA GLN A 182 0.83 -18.70 -17.66
C GLN A 182 0.36 -18.15 -16.32
N GLY A 183 0.49 -18.94 -15.26
CA GLY A 183 0.29 -18.51 -13.87
C GLY A 183 1.24 -17.37 -13.50
N LEU A 184 2.53 -17.49 -13.80
CA LEU A 184 3.54 -16.44 -13.54
C LEU A 184 3.28 -15.16 -14.34
N ASP A 185 2.89 -15.24 -15.61
CA ASP A 185 2.50 -14.07 -16.41
C ASP A 185 1.26 -13.37 -15.82
N SER A 186 0.28 -14.15 -15.40
CA SER A 186 -0.94 -13.63 -14.76
C SER A 186 -0.64 -12.98 -13.40
N LEU A 187 0.21 -13.61 -12.60
CA LEU A 187 0.70 -13.08 -11.33
C LEU A 187 1.44 -11.76 -11.50
N SER A 188 2.32 -11.67 -12.51
CA SER A 188 3.03 -10.44 -12.87
C SER A 188 2.06 -9.31 -13.21
N LYS A 189 0.99 -9.60 -13.96
CA LYS A 189 -0.07 -8.63 -14.26
C LYS A 189 -0.81 -8.18 -13.00
N VAL A 190 -1.09 -9.08 -12.06
CA VAL A 190 -1.70 -8.72 -10.76
C VAL A 190 -0.79 -7.77 -9.99
N TRP A 191 0.52 -8.07 -9.90
CA TRP A 191 1.51 -7.22 -9.25
C TRP A 191 1.59 -5.81 -9.85
N GLN A 192 1.44 -5.70 -11.17
CA GLN A 192 1.44 -4.41 -11.83
C GLN A 192 0.11 -3.69 -11.63
N LEU A 193 -1.01 -4.31 -12.00
CA LEU A 193 -2.26 -3.60 -12.21
C LEU A 193 -3.05 -3.37 -10.92
N SER A 194 -3.11 -4.36 -10.02
CA SER A 194 -3.97 -4.30 -8.84
C SER A 194 -3.53 -3.23 -7.83
N PRO A 195 -2.25 -3.16 -7.43
CA PRO A 195 -1.75 -2.08 -6.57
C PRO A 195 -1.88 -0.70 -7.22
N MET A 196 -1.51 -0.57 -8.51
CA MET A 196 -1.53 0.71 -9.22
C MET A 196 -2.92 1.34 -9.27
N ALA A 197 -3.96 0.55 -9.53
CA ALA A 197 -5.33 1.06 -9.58
C ALA A 197 -5.80 1.64 -8.23
N THR A 198 -5.50 0.95 -7.13
CA THR A 198 -5.87 1.43 -5.79
C THR A 198 -5.04 2.64 -5.40
N ILE A 199 -3.71 2.58 -5.57
CA ILE A 199 -2.80 3.68 -5.25
C ILE A 199 -3.20 4.92 -6.03
N GLY A 200 -3.44 4.81 -7.35
CA GLY A 200 -3.84 5.96 -8.18
C GLY A 200 -5.18 6.56 -7.76
N THR A 201 -6.16 5.73 -7.40
CA THR A 201 -7.46 6.20 -6.90
C THR A 201 -7.32 6.99 -5.59
N VAL A 202 -6.53 6.45 -4.66
CA VAL A 202 -6.31 7.08 -3.34
C VAL A 202 -5.46 8.33 -3.48
N ASP A 203 -4.37 8.29 -4.25
CA ASP A 203 -3.50 9.45 -4.49
C ASP A 203 -4.24 10.60 -5.16
N GLY A 204 -5.03 10.32 -6.20
CA GLY A 204 -5.88 11.32 -6.86
C GLY A 204 -6.92 11.91 -5.90
N GLY A 205 -7.54 11.07 -5.08
CA GLY A 205 -8.50 11.48 -4.06
C GLY A 205 -7.91 12.38 -2.97
N LEU A 206 -6.75 12.00 -2.44
CA LEU A 206 -6.00 12.78 -1.47
C LEU A 206 -5.52 14.10 -2.08
N THR A 207 -4.98 14.07 -3.29
CA THR A 207 -4.55 15.27 -4.02
C THR A 207 -5.70 16.25 -4.23
N ASN A 208 -6.86 15.77 -4.67
CA ASN A 208 -8.06 16.60 -4.82
C ASN A 208 -8.56 17.16 -3.48
N SER A 209 -8.46 16.36 -2.41
CA SER A 209 -8.84 16.79 -1.07
C SER A 209 -7.96 17.94 -0.57
N LEU A 210 -6.65 17.81 -0.79
CA LEU A 210 -5.65 18.81 -0.45
C LEU A 210 -5.79 20.06 -1.32
N ALA A 211 -6.08 19.92 -2.62
CA ALA A 211 -6.23 21.04 -3.55
C ALA A 211 -7.26 22.09 -3.08
N ARG A 212 -8.23 21.72 -2.25
CA ARG A 212 -9.21 22.66 -1.68
C ARG A 212 -8.68 23.56 -0.56
N ILE A 213 -7.57 23.19 0.06
CA ILE A 213 -6.95 23.94 1.16
C ILE A 213 -5.55 24.46 0.81
N THR A 214 -5.12 24.24 -0.44
CA THR A 214 -3.81 24.61 -0.93
C THR A 214 -3.94 25.38 -2.24
N ASP A 215 -3.14 26.42 -2.43
CA ASP A 215 -3.03 27.05 -3.75
C ASP A 215 -2.16 26.17 -4.67
N GLN A 216 -2.78 25.52 -5.64
CA GLN A 216 -2.11 24.66 -6.61
C GLN A 216 -1.42 25.44 -7.73
N SER A 217 -1.75 26.73 -7.89
CA SER A 217 -1.12 27.62 -8.88
C SER A 217 0.17 28.27 -8.37
N ASN A 218 0.36 28.28 -7.05
CA ASN A 218 1.54 28.85 -6.41
C ASN A 218 2.62 27.78 -6.16
N SER A 219 3.50 27.62 -7.15
CA SER A 219 4.59 26.64 -7.12
C SER A 219 5.61 26.88 -5.99
N GLU A 220 5.78 28.14 -5.56
CA GLU A 220 6.66 28.51 -4.45
C GLU A 220 6.11 28.03 -3.11
N TRP A 221 4.81 28.28 -2.86
CA TRP A 221 4.12 27.78 -1.67
C TRP A 221 4.12 26.25 -1.62
N GLN A 222 3.83 25.58 -2.74
CA GLN A 222 3.89 24.11 -2.84
C GLN A 222 5.29 23.56 -2.54
N THR A 223 6.33 24.23 -3.05
CA THR A 223 7.72 23.86 -2.80
C THR A 223 8.09 24.06 -1.33
N ALA A 224 7.68 25.18 -0.73
CA ALA A 224 7.90 25.47 0.69
C ALA A 224 7.17 24.44 1.58
N MET A 225 5.92 24.11 1.28
CA MET A 225 5.14 23.13 2.04
C MET A 225 5.72 21.72 1.92
N ARG A 226 6.15 21.30 0.72
CA ARG A 226 6.86 20.01 0.54
C ARG A 226 8.17 19.97 1.31
N LYS A 227 8.95 21.06 1.34
CA LYS A 227 10.18 21.16 2.14
C LYS A 227 9.88 21.09 3.64
N PHE A 228 8.84 21.77 4.10
CA PHE A 228 8.40 21.77 5.50
C PHE A 228 7.88 20.40 5.94
N CYS A 229 6.95 19.79 5.20
CA CYS A 229 6.50 18.43 5.48
C CYS A 229 7.67 17.44 5.35
N GLY A 230 8.54 17.61 4.35
CA GLY A 230 9.75 16.81 4.17
C GLY A 230 10.75 16.92 5.31
N SER A 231 10.85 18.06 6.02
CA SER A 231 11.70 18.20 7.20
C SER A 231 11.04 17.62 8.46
N LEU A 232 9.72 17.76 8.61
CA LEU A 232 8.93 17.11 9.67
C LEU A 232 8.98 15.59 9.58
N TRP A 233 8.87 15.03 8.38
CA TRP A 233 8.95 13.58 8.16
C TRP A 233 10.39 13.10 7.95
N GLY A 234 11.29 13.96 7.48
CA GLY A 234 12.74 13.69 7.35
C GLY A 234 13.46 13.56 8.69
N THR A 235 12.86 14.06 9.78
CA THR A 235 13.38 13.94 11.16
C THR A 235 12.84 12.72 11.92
N THR A 236 11.89 11.99 11.33
CA THR A 236 11.42 10.70 11.86
C THR A 236 12.41 9.57 11.53
N ALA A 237 12.30 8.40 12.18
CA ALA A 237 13.24 7.27 11.98
C ALA A 237 13.37 6.81 10.51
N TRP A 238 12.38 7.12 9.68
CA TRP A 238 12.28 6.80 8.25
C TRP A 238 12.99 7.82 7.35
N GLY A 239 13.24 9.04 7.86
CA GLY A 239 14.03 10.08 7.21
C GLY A 239 15.54 10.02 7.50
N LYS A 240 15.98 9.11 8.37
CA LYS A 240 17.40 8.87 8.58
C LYS A 240 18.00 8.12 7.39
N ARG A 241 18.71 8.88 6.55
CA ARG A 241 19.81 8.48 5.66
C ARG A 241 19.56 7.17 4.88
N ARG A 242 18.81 7.27 3.79
CA ARG A 242 19.01 6.43 2.60
C ARG A 242 19.35 7.36 1.43
N ASP A 243 20.35 6.97 0.64
CA ASP A 243 20.75 7.62 -0.63
C ASP A 243 21.43 9.00 -0.56
N GLY A 244 22.27 9.24 0.46
CA GLY A 244 23.33 10.26 0.38
C GLY A 244 22.90 11.74 0.43
N TYR A 245 21.61 12.05 0.48
CA TYR A 245 21.13 13.44 0.58
C TYR A 245 21.12 13.93 2.04
N GLN A 246 21.86 15.00 2.34
CA GLN A 246 21.82 15.68 3.64
C GLN A 246 20.80 16.82 3.59
N TRP A 247 19.76 16.72 4.42
CA TRP A 247 18.89 17.85 4.71
C TRP A 247 19.68 18.82 5.61
N HIS A 248 20.15 19.93 5.06
CA HIS A 248 20.77 20.99 5.85
C HIS A 248 19.70 21.69 6.70
N HIS A 249 19.87 21.62 8.01
CA HIS A 249 19.12 22.42 8.97
C HIS A 249 19.75 23.83 9.01
N TYR A 250 18.92 24.87 8.81
CA TYR A 250 19.22 26.24 9.25
C TYR A 250 18.71 26.43 10.67
#